data_AF-A0A4Y2DJ25-F1
#
_entry.id   AF-A0A4Y2DJ25-F1
#
_cell.length_a   1.000
_cell.length_b   1.000
_cell.length_c   1.000
_cell.angle_alpha   90.00
_cell.angle_beta   90.00
_cell.angle_gamma   90.00
#
_symmetry.space_group_name_H-M   'P 1'
#
loop_
_entity.id
_entity.type
_entity.pdbx_description
1 polymer ?
#
loop_
_entity_poly.entity_id
_entity_poly.type
_entity_poly.pdbx_seq_one_letter_code
_entity_poly.pdbx_strand_id
1 'polypeptide(L)'
;MDADGIETRVTTGDADTYIVRCRIEKAISHPIVALTGQDVDLVVLLIALAPSDSNIYFMKPGKIKIEAKLFSTRNLQKELSLPQTILLLHAFSGCDITSATL
;
A
#
# COMPACT_ATOMS: atom_id res chain seq x y z
N MET A 1 -8.27 -19.02 10.02
CA MET A 1 -7.84 -18.14 11.13
C MET A 1 -6.80 -18.90 11.91
N ASP A 2 -5.67 -18.27 12.20
CA ASP A 2 -4.67 -18.82 13.11
C ASP A 2 -5.13 -18.68 14.58
N ALA A 3 -4.27 -19.13 15.50
CA ALA A 3 -4.55 -19.08 16.95
C ALA A 3 -4.78 -17.65 17.48
N ASP A 4 -4.31 -16.64 16.74
CA ASP A 4 -4.40 -15.23 17.10
C ASP A 4 -5.61 -14.54 16.45
N GLY A 5 -6.43 -15.29 15.70
CA GLY A 5 -7.61 -14.76 15.01
C GLY A 5 -7.27 -13.96 13.75
N ILE A 6 -6.06 -14.11 13.22
CA ILE A 6 -5.63 -13.46 11.98
C ILE A 6 -6.09 -14.31 10.79
N GLU A 7 -6.72 -13.64 9.84
CA GLU A 7 -7.07 -14.22 8.55
C GLU A 7 -5.87 -14.12 7.61
N THR A 8 -5.40 -15.28 7.14
CA THR A 8 -4.38 -15.36 6.09
C THR A 8 -5.02 -15.75 4.78
N ARG A 9 -4.53 -15.18 3.68
CA ARG A 9 -4.99 -15.48 2.32
C ARG A 9 -3.79 -15.67 1.42
N VAL A 10 -3.92 -16.60 0.48
CA VAL A 10 -2.93 -16.86 -0.58
C VAL A 10 -3.56 -16.45 -1.90
N THR A 11 -2.78 -15.78 -2.75
CA THR A 11 -3.19 -15.41 -4.11
C THR A 11 -2.30 -16.13 -5.12
N THR A 12 -2.87 -16.47 -6.28
CA THR A 12 -2.12 -17.04 -7.41
C THR A 12 -1.46 -15.97 -8.29
N GLY A 13 -1.86 -14.70 -8.11
CA GLY A 13 -1.28 -13.54 -8.78
C GLY A 13 -0.36 -12.74 -7.86
N ASP A 14 -0.12 -11.49 -8.25
CA ASP A 14 0.66 -10.55 -7.43
C ASP A 14 0.01 -10.30 -6.06
N ALA A 15 0.81 -10.43 -5.00
CA ALA A 15 0.37 -10.27 -3.62
C ALA A 15 0.04 -8.81 -3.29
N ASP A 16 0.85 -7.87 -3.77
CA ASP A 16 0.71 -6.46 -3.43
C ASP A 16 -0.56 -5.87 -4.01
N THR A 17 -0.86 -6.19 -5.27
CA THR A 17 -2.12 -5.85 -5.93
C THR A 17 -3.31 -6.44 -5.18
N TYR A 18 -3.24 -7.70 -4.75
CA TYR A 18 -4.33 -8.34 -4.00
C TYR A 18 -4.55 -7.66 -2.64
N ILE A 19 -3.47 -7.35 -1.92
CA ILE A 19 -3.50 -6.68 -0.62
C ILE A 19 -4.14 -5.30 -0.76
N VAL A 20 -3.72 -4.50 -1.74
CA VAL A 20 -4.25 -3.14 -1.97
C VAL A 20 -5.74 -3.20 -2.32
N ARG A 21 -6.14 -4.09 -3.24
CA ARG A 21 -7.56 -4.27 -3.60
C ARG A 21 -8.42 -4.66 -2.40
N CYS A 22 -7.96 -5.61 -1.60
CA CYS A 22 -8.66 -6.04 -0.39
C CYS A 22 -8.88 -4.87 0.59
N ARG A 23 -7.91 -3.94 0.71
CA ARG A 23 -8.07 -2.75 1.57
C ARG A 23 -9.06 -1.75 0.99
N ILE A 24 -9.06 -1.55 -0.32
CA ILE A 24 -10.03 -0.70 -1.00
C ILE A 24 -11.45 -1.25 -0.82
N GLU A 25 -11.66 -2.55 -1.01
CA GLU A 25 -12.95 -3.21 -0.78
C GLU A 25 -13.41 -3.08 0.68
N LYS A 26 -12.51 -3.27 1.65
CA LYS A 26 -12.84 -3.10 3.07
C LYS A 26 -13.21 -1.66 3.43
N ALA A 27 -12.66 -0.66 2.73
CA ALA A 27 -12.96 0.74 2.99
C ALA A 27 -14.40 1.14 2.63
N ILE A 28 -15.13 0.29 1.89
CA ILE A 28 -16.56 0.50 1.58
C ILE A 28 -17.42 0.29 2.83
N SER A 29 -17.07 -0.69 3.68
CA SER A 29 -17.86 -1.07 4.85
C SER A 29 -17.24 -0.66 6.19
N HIS A 30 -16.01 -0.17 6.20
CA HIS A 30 -15.30 0.24 7.41
C HIS A 30 -14.93 1.72 7.34
N PRO A 31 -15.18 2.49 8.41
CA PRO A 31 -14.96 3.94 8.40
C PRO A 31 -13.48 4.33 8.25
N ILE A 32 -12.57 3.47 8.70
CA ILE A 32 -11.12 3.64 8.64
C ILE A 32 -10.49 2.28 8.35
N VAL A 33 -9.58 2.24 7.38
CA VAL A 33 -8.80 1.05 7.04
C VAL A 33 -7.32 1.39 7.01
N ALA A 34 -6.49 0.57 7.64
CA ALA A 34 -5.04 0.66 7.55
C ALA A 34 -4.46 -0.45 6.66
N LEU A 35 -3.58 -0.07 5.74
CA LEU A 35 -2.67 -0.97 5.03
C LEU A 35 -1.30 -0.88 5.71
N THR A 36 -0.82 -1.99 6.27
CA THR A 36 0.49 -2.05 6.93
C THR A 36 1.49 -2.75 6.02
N GLY A 37 2.65 -2.11 5.79
CA GLY A 37 3.71 -2.68 4.97
C GLY A 37 4.97 -1.82 4.96
N GLN A 38 6.11 -2.42 4.61
CA GLN A 38 7.36 -1.68 4.39
C GLN A 38 7.66 -1.44 2.92
N ASP A 39 7.03 -2.23 2.04
CA ASP A 39 7.22 -2.18 0.60
C ASP A 39 6.76 -0.83 0.01
N VAL A 40 7.53 -0.32 -0.94
CA VAL A 40 7.21 0.90 -1.68
C VAL A 40 6.08 0.63 -2.67
N ASP A 41 6.01 -0.58 -3.21
CA ASP A 41 5.05 -0.97 -4.24
C ASP A 41 3.63 -0.90 -3.66
N LEU A 42 3.46 -1.29 -2.39
CA LEU A 42 2.20 -1.16 -1.67
C LEU A 42 1.69 0.28 -1.60
N VAL A 43 2.54 1.27 -1.30
CA VAL A 43 2.10 2.66 -1.20
C VAL A 43 1.89 3.28 -2.58
N VAL A 44 2.71 2.92 -3.58
CA VAL A 44 2.56 3.36 -4.97
C VAL A 44 1.25 2.83 -5.55
N LEU A 45 0.98 1.53 -5.43
CA LEU A 45 -0.26 0.90 -5.86
C LEU A 45 -1.46 1.48 -5.11
N LEU A 46 -1.34 1.73 -3.80
CA LEU A 46 -2.43 2.31 -3.02
C LEU A 46 -2.77 3.73 -3.48
N ILE A 47 -1.77 4.59 -3.70
CA ILE A 47 -1.99 5.95 -4.22
C ILE A 47 -2.66 5.90 -5.59
N ALA A 48 -2.27 4.95 -6.44
CA ALA A 48 -2.77 4.83 -7.80
C ALA A 48 -4.20 4.28 -7.90
N LEU A 49 -4.56 3.32 -7.04
CA LEU A 49 -5.81 2.56 -7.16
C LEU A 49 -6.89 3.01 -6.19
N ALA A 50 -6.54 3.63 -5.06
CA ALA A 50 -7.53 4.02 -4.06
C ALA A 50 -8.42 5.18 -4.56
N PRO A 51 -9.73 5.14 -4.33
CA PRO A 51 -10.61 6.29 -4.53
C PRO A 51 -10.12 7.50 -3.72
N SER A 52 -10.23 8.70 -4.29
CA SER A 52 -9.72 9.93 -3.68
C SER A 52 -10.46 10.34 -2.40
N ASP A 53 -11.67 9.82 -2.21
CA ASP A 53 -12.50 10.01 -1.04
C ASP A 53 -12.32 8.91 0.02
N SER A 54 -11.54 7.87 -0.25
CA SER A 54 -11.36 6.74 0.66
C SER A 54 -10.61 7.10 1.95
N ASN A 55 -11.05 6.55 3.08
CA ASN A 55 -10.42 6.70 4.41
C ASN A 55 -9.39 5.59 4.66
N ILE A 56 -8.45 5.41 3.72
CA ILE A 56 -7.40 4.41 3.82
C ILE A 56 -6.09 5.08 4.25
N TYR A 57 -5.39 4.47 5.20
CA TYR A 57 -4.11 4.91 5.69
C TYR A 57 -3.02 3.88 5.40
N PHE A 58 -1.86 4.34 4.95
CA PHE A 58 -0.67 3.51 4.86
C PHE A 58 0.11 3.62 6.18
N MET A 59 0.29 2.49 6.87
CA MET A 59 1.09 2.40 8.07
C MET A 59 2.43 1.74 7.74
N LYS A 60 3.50 2.52 7.74
CA LYS A 60 4.86 2.00 7.69
C LYS A 60 5.27 1.60 9.12
N PRO A 61 5.42 0.29 9.42
CA PRO A 61 5.82 -0.12 10.75
C PRO A 61 7.23 0.39 11.05
N GLY A 62 7.44 0.72 12.32
CA GLY A 62 8.72 1.16 12.82
C GLY A 62 9.83 0.13 12.66
N LYS A 63 11.08 0.59 12.74
CA LYS A 63 12.23 -0.27 13.05
C LYS A 63 12.64 0.01 14.50
N ILE A 64 13.54 -0.78 15.09
CA ILE A 64 13.90 -0.74 16.54
C ILE A 64 13.94 0.68 17.16
N LYS A 65 14.48 1.68 16.45
CA LYS A 65 14.60 3.08 16.91
C LYS A 65 13.76 4.10 16.13
N ILE A 66 12.93 3.66 15.19
CA ILE A 66 12.12 4.52 14.33
C ILE A 66 10.66 4.19 14.60
N GLU A 67 9.89 5.18 15.03
CA GLU A 67 8.45 5.02 15.26
C GLU A 67 7.71 4.65 13.97
N ALA A 68 6.58 3.94 14.13
CA ALA A 68 5.68 3.68 13.01
C ALA A 68 5.13 5.01 12.47
N LYS A 69 5.05 5.12 11.15
CA LYS A 69 4.50 6.31 10.49
C LYS A 69 3.19 5.97 9.81
N LEU A 70 2.20 6.84 9.98
CA LEU A 70 0.89 6.74 9.36
C LEU A 70 0.74 7.83 8.31
N PHE A 71 0.35 7.46 7.09
CA PHE A 71 0.13 8.38 5.99
C PHE A 71 -1.30 8.24 5.48
N SER A 72 -2.01 9.37 5.34
CA SER A 72 -3.33 9.38 4.71
C SER A 72 -3.19 9.24 3.20
N THR A 73 -3.83 8.24 2.60
CA THR A 73 -3.81 8.03 1.14
C THR A 73 -4.36 9.24 0.41
N ARG A 74 -5.46 9.82 0.91
CA ARG A 74 -6.05 11.06 0.39
C ARG A 74 -5.06 12.22 0.39
N ASN A 75 -4.28 12.39 1.46
CA ASN A 75 -3.29 13.46 1.50
C ASN A 75 -2.13 13.19 0.54
N LEU A 76 -1.64 11.94 0.48
CA LEU A 76 -0.60 11.55 -0.47
C LEU A 76 -1.02 11.80 -1.93
N GLN A 77 -2.26 11.49 -2.30
CA GLN A 77 -2.80 11.77 -3.64
C GLN A 77 -2.90 13.27 -3.96
N LYS A 78 -3.12 14.12 -2.95
CA LYS A 78 -3.15 15.58 -3.13
C LYS A 78 -1.75 16.16 -3.33
N GLU A 79 -0.78 15.68 -2.56
CA GLU A 79 0.62 16.12 -2.65
C GLU A 79 1.29 15.62 -3.94
N LEU A 80 0.99 14.38 -4.34
CA LEU A 80 1.58 13.72 -5.50
C LEU A 80 0.62 13.89 -6.68
N SER A 81 0.75 15.01 -7.39
CA SER A 81 -0.24 15.61 -8.28
C SER A 81 -0.73 14.80 -9.49
N LEU A 82 -0.41 13.52 -9.67
CA LEU A 82 -1.04 12.60 -10.63
C LEU A 82 -0.72 11.14 -10.24
N PRO A 83 -1.68 10.35 -9.73
CA PRO A 83 -1.42 8.96 -9.33
C PRO A 83 -0.91 8.07 -10.48
N GLN A 84 -1.37 8.33 -11.71
CA GLN A 84 -0.90 7.64 -12.92
C GLN A 84 0.56 7.97 -13.25
N THR A 85 1.01 9.19 -12.99
CA THR A 85 2.40 9.60 -13.21
C THR A 85 3.35 8.92 -12.24
N ILE A 86 2.91 8.64 -11.01
CA ILE A 86 3.71 7.93 -10.01
C ILE A 86 3.93 6.47 -10.42
N LEU A 87 2.89 5.77 -10.90
CA LEU A 87 3.04 4.42 -11.44
C LEU A 87 4.00 4.40 -12.62
N LEU A 88 3.86 5.37 -13.53
CA LEU A 88 4.72 5.49 -14.70
C LEU A 88 6.18 5.71 -14.28
N LEU A 89 6.43 6.65 -13.37
CA LEU A 89 7.75 6.94 -12.81
C LEU A 89 8.36 5.69 -12.15
N HIS A 90 7.59 5.00 -11.32
CA HIS A 90 8.04 3.80 -10.61
C HIS A 90 8.39 2.65 -11.57
N ALA A 91 7.55 2.41 -12.59
CA ALA A 91 7.82 1.42 -13.63
C ALA A 91 9.11 1.74 -14.41
N PHE A 92 9.39 3.02 -14.68
CA PHE A 92 10.64 3.43 -15.34
C PHE A 92 11.85 3.48 -14.41
N SER A 93 11.68 3.78 -13.12
CA SER A 93 12.78 3.83 -12.15
C SER A 93 13.23 2.46 -11.65
N GLY A 94 12.44 1.42 -11.94
CA GLY A 94 12.59 0.07 -11.39
C GLY A 94 11.59 -0.15 -10.26
N CYS A 95 10.69 -1.12 -10.47
CA CYS A 95 9.69 -1.59 -9.50
C CYS A 95 10.40 -2.04 -8.22
N ASP A 96 11.40 -2.90 -8.37
CA ASP A 96 12.26 -3.35 -7.29
C ASP A 96 13.72 -3.16 -7.68
N ILE A 97 14.41 -2.16 -7.12
CA ILE A 97 15.87 -2.20 -7.13
C ILE A 97 16.35 -3.13 -6.01
N THR A 98 16.06 -4.42 -6.14
CA THR A 98 17.05 -5.42 -5.78
C THR A 98 17.80 -5.73 -7.06
N SER A 99 18.77 -4.86 -7.37
CA SER A 99 19.81 -5.18 -8.34
C SER A 99 20.51 -6.45 -7.85
N ALA A 100 20.09 -7.60 -8.38
CA ALA A 100 20.97 -8.76 -8.44
C ALA A 100 22.14 -8.30 -9.31
N THR A 101 23.25 -8.00 -8.64
CA THR A 101 24.52 -7.72 -9.30
C THR A 101 24.92 -8.97 -10.10
N LEU A 102 25.47 -8.69 -11.29
CA LEU A 102 25.95 -9.61 -12.33
C LEU A 102 26.67 -10.87 -11.82
#